data_AF-A0A6P2AMG2-F1
#
_entry.id   AF-A0A6P2AMG2-F1
#
_cell.length_a   1.000
_cell.length_b   1.000
_cell.length_c   1.000
_cell.angle_alpha   90.00
_cell.angle_beta   90.00
_cell.angle_gamma   90.00
#
_symmetry.space_group_name_H-M   'P 1'
#
loop_
_entity.id
_entity.type
_entity.pdbx_description
1 polymer ?
#
loop_
_entity_poly.entity_id
_entity_poly.type
_entity_poly.pdbx_seq_one_letter_code
_entity_poly.pdbx_strand_id
1 'polypeptide(L)'
;MSDLGNPTKKQLRRGLLKQRLALGAEDWRGRSDRLCGHLAASLPQAQTICAYQSFRQEPDLTPLFQTLGITWGLPRCVGADLVWHRWQWGDEYANADRLQPGQYGILEPDPQLPRLSPAEVDLILVPCVGGDRGGYRLGYGGGYYDRMLSEP
;
A
#
# COMPACT_ATOMS: atom_id res chain seq x y z
N MET A 1 -18.05 34.83 14.48
CA MET A 1 -18.68 34.46 13.19
C MET A 1 -17.56 33.96 12.29
N SER A 2 -17.31 32.70 11.99
CA SER A 2 -17.88 31.39 12.29
C SER A 2 -16.70 30.44 12.16
N ASP A 3 -16.20 29.86 13.24
CA ASP A 3 -15.28 28.72 13.15
C ASP A 3 -16.13 27.50 12.77
N LEU A 4 -16.55 27.46 11.51
CA LEU A 4 -17.02 26.24 10.86
C LEU A 4 -15.77 25.39 10.67
N GLY A 5 -15.32 24.84 11.80
CA GLY A 5 -13.98 24.34 12.01
C GLY A 5 -13.68 23.19 11.07
N ASN A 6 -12.52 23.28 10.42
CA ASN A 6 -12.01 22.21 9.58
C ASN A 6 -11.99 20.90 10.38
N PRO A 7 -12.48 19.79 9.80
CA PRO A 7 -12.52 18.51 10.51
C PRO A 7 -11.10 18.08 10.90
N THR A 8 -10.95 17.59 12.13
CA THR A 8 -9.69 17.01 12.60
C THR A 8 -9.26 15.82 11.73
N LYS A 9 -7.96 15.50 11.68
CA LYS A 9 -7.45 14.32 10.96
C LYS A 9 -8.18 13.03 11.34
N LYS A 10 -8.56 12.88 12.62
CA LYS A 10 -9.33 11.73 13.12
C LYS A 10 -10.75 11.68 12.54
N GLN A 11 -11.45 12.82 12.48
CA GLN A 11 -12.79 12.92 11.89
C GLN A 11 -12.74 12.64 10.38
N LEU A 12 -11.78 13.22 9.65
CA LEU A 12 -11.58 12.97 8.23
C LEU A 12 -11.33 11.47 7.95
N ARG A 13 -10.40 10.87 8.70
CA ARG A 13 -10.05 9.45 8.54
C ARG A 13 -11.26 8.55 8.76
N ARG A 14 -12.07 8.83 9.78
CA ARG A 14 -13.32 8.10 10.05
C ARG A 14 -14.33 8.26 8.92
N GLY A 15 -14.53 9.48 8.42
CA GLY A 15 -15.48 9.77 7.34
C GLY A 15 -15.11 9.05 6.03
N LEU A 16 -13.85 9.17 5.62
CA LEU A 16 -13.34 8.55 4.39
C LEU A 16 -13.35 7.02 4.45
N LEU A 17 -12.97 6.42 5.59
CA LEU A 17 -13.05 4.98 5.78
C LEU A 17 -14.51 4.50 5.74
N LYS A 18 -15.44 5.24 6.35
CA LYS A 18 -16.88 4.91 6.28
C LYS A 18 -17.38 4.93 4.83
N GLN A 19 -17.00 5.92 4.04
CA GLN A 19 -17.37 6.01 2.62
C GLN A 19 -16.79 4.86 1.81
N ARG A 20 -15.49 4.56 2.00
CA ARG A 20 -14.84 3.48 1.26
C ARG A 20 -15.42 2.11 1.58
N LEU A 21 -15.60 1.81 2.86
CA LEU A 21 -16.16 0.52 3.32
C LEU A 21 -17.64 0.34 2.96
N ALA A 22 -18.33 1.42 2.55
CA ALA A 22 -19.68 1.34 2.03
C ALA A 22 -19.74 0.97 0.54
N LEU A 23 -18.60 0.89 -0.16
CA LEU A 23 -18.56 0.38 -1.52
C LEU A 23 -18.90 -1.12 -1.53
N GLY A 24 -19.74 -1.50 -2.49
CA GLY A 24 -19.97 -2.91 -2.80
C GLY A 24 -18.69 -3.56 -3.31
N ALA A 25 -18.56 -4.87 -3.11
CA ALA A 25 -17.36 -5.62 -3.51
C ALA A 25 -17.06 -5.47 -5.01
N GLU A 26 -18.08 -5.47 -5.86
CA GLU A 26 -17.96 -5.28 -7.32
C GLU A 26 -17.45 -3.87 -7.66
N ASP A 27 -18.04 -2.83 -7.07
CA ASP A 27 -17.60 -1.44 -7.27
C ASP A 27 -16.15 -1.22 -6.82
N TRP A 28 -15.78 -1.76 -5.67
CA TRP A 28 -14.42 -1.69 -5.15
C TRP A 28 -13.43 -2.43 -6.06
N ARG A 29 -13.80 -3.63 -6.53
CA ARG A 29 -13.00 -4.42 -7.47
C ARG A 29 -12.80 -3.68 -8.80
N GLY A 30 -13.88 -3.22 -9.44
CA GLY A 30 -13.81 -2.50 -10.71
C GLY A 30 -13.09 -1.14 -10.62
N ARG A 31 -13.04 -0.52 -9.43
CA ARG A 31 -12.18 0.67 -9.19
C ARG A 31 -10.71 0.27 -9.03
N SER A 32 -10.42 -0.84 -8.35
CA SER A 32 -9.07 -1.38 -8.20
C SER A 32 -8.48 -1.76 -9.55
N ASP A 33 -9.24 -2.48 -10.39
CA ASP A 33 -8.79 -2.94 -11.71
C ASP A 33 -8.46 -1.75 -12.63
N ARG A 34 -9.30 -0.70 -12.62
CA ARG A 34 -9.02 0.54 -13.37
C ARG A 34 -7.77 1.26 -12.89
N LEU A 35 -7.55 1.33 -11.57
CA LEU A 35 -6.33 1.90 -11.02
C LEU A 35 -5.10 1.09 -11.45
N CYS A 36 -5.17 -0.23 -11.35
CA CYS A 36 -4.10 -1.13 -11.80
C CYS A 36 -3.82 -0.97 -13.29
N GLY A 37 -4.84 -0.87 -14.14
CA GLY A 37 -4.66 -0.61 -15.57
C GLY A 37 -3.95 0.72 -15.85
N HIS A 38 -4.30 1.79 -15.12
CA HIS A 38 -3.60 3.08 -15.24
C HIS A 38 -2.15 3.01 -14.76
N LEU A 39 -1.89 2.37 -13.62
CA LEU A 39 -0.55 2.21 -13.08
C LEU A 39 0.32 1.40 -14.06
N ALA A 40 -0.16 0.25 -14.54
CA ALA A 40 0.60 -0.58 -15.50
C ALA A 40 1.03 0.20 -16.76
N ALA A 41 0.22 1.16 -17.22
CA ALA A 41 0.51 1.99 -18.38
C ALA A 41 1.38 3.23 -18.08
N SER A 42 1.56 3.62 -16.81
CA SER A 42 2.20 4.89 -16.43
C SER A 42 3.41 4.75 -15.51
N LEU A 43 3.63 3.56 -14.94
CA LEU A 43 4.82 3.29 -14.14
C LEU A 43 6.08 3.52 -14.99
N PRO A 44 7.13 4.13 -14.40
CA PRO A 44 8.41 4.25 -15.08
C PRO A 44 9.01 2.85 -15.34
N GLN A 45 10.01 2.77 -16.20
CA GLN A 45 10.84 1.57 -16.26
C GLN A 45 11.54 1.40 -14.90
N ALA A 46 11.03 0.46 -14.11
CA ALA A 46 11.50 0.13 -12.78
C ALA A 46 11.76 -1.37 -12.71
N GLN A 47 12.82 -1.75 -12.02
CA GLN A 47 13.15 -3.14 -11.74
C GLN A 47 12.51 -3.60 -10.42
N THR A 48 12.42 -2.70 -9.44
CA THR A 48 11.88 -3.00 -8.11
C THR A 48 10.90 -1.93 -7.65
N ILE A 49 9.67 -2.35 -7.34
CA ILE A 49 8.65 -1.47 -6.78
C ILE A 49 8.18 -2.02 -5.43
N CYS A 50 8.26 -1.19 -4.40
CA CYS A 50 7.65 -1.46 -3.10
C CYS A 50 6.16 -1.12 -3.15
N ALA A 51 5.31 -2.01 -2.64
CA ALA A 51 3.86 -1.88 -2.64
C ALA A 51 3.25 -2.23 -1.28
N TYR A 52 1.93 -2.23 -1.18
CA TYR A 52 1.20 -2.61 0.02
C TYR A 52 0.22 -3.74 -0.27
N GLN A 53 -0.11 -4.51 0.76
CA GLN A 53 -1.26 -5.41 0.74
C GLN A 53 -2.53 -4.63 1.08
N SER A 54 -3.59 -4.84 0.29
CA SER A 54 -4.86 -4.15 0.48
C SER A 54 -5.42 -4.39 1.88
N PHE A 55 -5.88 -3.31 2.52
CA PHE A 55 -6.46 -3.34 3.85
C PHE A 55 -7.68 -2.42 3.90
N ARG A 56 -8.80 -2.87 4.49
CA ARG A 56 -10.03 -2.07 4.63
C ARG A 56 -10.53 -1.48 3.29
N GLN A 57 -10.58 -2.31 2.25
CA GLN A 57 -10.97 -1.94 0.88
C GLN A 57 -10.12 -0.82 0.27
N GLU A 58 -8.86 -0.70 0.69
CA GLU A 58 -7.86 -0.01 -0.14
C GLU A 58 -7.79 -0.67 -1.53
N PRO A 59 -7.38 0.05 -2.60
CA PRO A 59 -7.28 -0.59 -3.92
C PRO A 59 -6.49 -1.89 -3.86
N ASP A 60 -7.05 -2.94 -4.45
CA ASP A 60 -6.38 -4.22 -4.53
C ASP A 60 -5.38 -4.20 -5.69
N LEU A 61 -4.10 -4.30 -5.35
CA LEU A 61 -2.99 -4.26 -6.31
C LEU A 61 -2.63 -5.64 -6.88
N THR A 62 -3.34 -6.71 -6.48
CA THR A 62 -3.13 -8.07 -7.01
C THR A 62 -3.05 -8.13 -8.54
N PRO A 63 -3.90 -7.42 -9.31
CA PRO A 63 -3.78 -7.40 -10.77
C PRO A 63 -2.44 -6.84 -11.28
N LEU A 64 -1.82 -5.88 -10.58
CA LEU A 64 -0.49 -5.39 -10.95
C LEU A 64 0.58 -6.44 -10.70
N PHE A 65 0.51 -7.12 -9.56
CA PHE A 65 1.46 -8.16 -9.20
C PHE A 65 1.46 -9.30 -10.23
N GLN A 66 0.28 -9.62 -10.76
CA GLN A 66 0.07 -10.66 -11.78
C GLN A 66 0.56 -10.27 -13.18
N THR A 67 0.54 -8.98 -13.50
CA THR A 67 0.74 -8.52 -14.89
C THR A 67 2.13 -7.95 -15.14
N LEU A 68 2.81 -7.43 -14.11
CA LEU A 68 4.14 -6.84 -14.26
C LEU A 68 5.21 -7.82 -13.79
N GLY A 69 6.10 -8.20 -14.70
CA GLY A 69 7.28 -9.03 -14.43
C GLY A 69 8.44 -8.29 -13.77
N ILE A 70 8.15 -7.55 -12.69
CA ILE A 70 9.12 -6.79 -11.90
C ILE A 70 9.28 -7.39 -10.51
N THR A 71 10.33 -6.97 -9.77
CA THR A 71 10.46 -7.34 -8.37
C THR A 71 9.53 -6.50 -7.51
N TRP A 72 8.74 -7.14 -6.66
CA TRP A 72 7.90 -6.44 -5.70
C TRP A 72 8.52 -6.44 -4.32
N GLY A 73 8.36 -5.35 -3.60
CA GLY A 73 8.68 -5.25 -2.18
C GLY A 73 7.40 -5.17 -1.36
N LEU A 74 7.21 -6.06 -0.40
CA LEU A 74 6.13 -5.95 0.57
C LEU A 74 6.67 -5.66 1.98
N PRO A 75 6.00 -4.81 2.77
CA PRO A 75 6.49 -4.42 4.08
C PRO A 75 5.96 -5.33 5.19
N ARG A 76 6.77 -5.48 6.24
CA ARG A 76 6.36 -5.95 7.56
C ARG A 76 6.42 -4.79 8.55
N CYS A 77 5.48 -4.74 9.50
CA CYS A 77 5.58 -3.84 10.64
C CYS A 77 6.47 -4.47 11.72
N VAL A 78 7.63 -3.90 12.00
CA VAL A 78 8.56 -4.38 13.04
C VAL A 78 8.78 -3.27 14.07
N GLY A 79 8.08 -3.38 15.20
CA GLY A 79 8.03 -2.30 16.17
C GLY A 79 7.37 -1.07 15.55
N ALA A 80 8.12 0.03 15.50
CA ALA A 80 7.69 1.22 14.80
C ALA A 80 8.02 1.13 13.29
N ASP A 81 8.97 0.35 12.82
CA ASP A 81 9.52 0.55 11.48
C ASP A 81 8.92 -0.39 10.42
N LEU A 82 9.17 -0.05 9.15
CA LEU A 82 8.83 -0.91 8.01
C LEU A 82 10.08 -1.69 7.59
N VAL A 83 9.99 -3.01 7.59
CA VAL A 83 11.03 -3.87 7.03
C VAL A 83 10.51 -4.46 5.72
N TRP A 84 11.21 -4.16 4.63
CA TRP A 84 10.81 -4.57 3.28
C TRP A 84 11.42 -5.90 2.90
N HIS A 85 10.62 -6.78 2.32
CA HIS A 85 11.05 -8.08 1.81
C HIS A 85 10.73 -8.21 0.33
N ARG A 86 11.64 -8.86 -0.40
CA ARG A 86 11.44 -9.28 -1.78
C ARG A 86 10.27 -10.25 -1.84
N TRP A 87 9.33 -9.93 -2.70
CA TRP A 87 8.15 -10.71 -2.96
C TRP A 87 7.87 -10.79 -4.46
N GLN A 88 7.40 -11.93 -4.93
CA GLN A 88 7.14 -12.23 -6.32
C GLN A 88 5.84 -13.01 -6.42
N TRP A 89 5.00 -12.58 -7.37
CA TRP A 89 3.83 -13.32 -7.82
C TRP A 89 4.27 -14.39 -8.83
N GLY A 90 3.65 -15.57 -8.84
CA GLY A 90 3.90 -16.56 -9.90
C GLY A 90 3.95 -18.02 -9.45
N ASP A 91 4.82 -18.78 -10.11
CA ASP A 91 4.91 -20.25 -10.10
C ASP A 91 5.77 -20.83 -8.95
N GLU A 92 6.35 -22.02 -9.13
CA GLU A 92 7.02 -22.81 -8.09
C GLU A 92 8.18 -22.09 -7.37
N TYR A 93 8.74 -21.04 -7.96
CA TYR A 93 9.78 -20.20 -7.34
C TYR A 93 9.25 -18.89 -6.75
N ALA A 94 7.98 -18.58 -6.97
CA ALA A 94 7.32 -17.44 -6.37
C ALA A 94 7.05 -17.67 -4.88
N ASN A 95 6.91 -16.59 -4.14
CA ASN A 95 6.62 -16.60 -2.72
C ASN A 95 5.25 -15.95 -2.43
N ALA A 96 4.35 -15.99 -3.41
CA ALA A 96 3.00 -15.43 -3.33
C ALA A 96 2.23 -15.92 -2.10
N ASP A 97 2.34 -17.22 -1.80
CA ASP A 97 1.66 -17.85 -0.66
C ASP A 97 2.39 -17.65 0.68
N ARG A 98 3.60 -17.08 0.67
CA ARG A 98 4.40 -16.81 1.88
C ARG A 98 4.00 -15.49 2.52
N LEU A 99 2.70 -15.30 2.68
CA LEU A 99 2.08 -14.18 3.36
C LEU A 99 1.40 -14.67 4.64
N GLN A 100 1.54 -13.92 5.73
CA GLN A 100 0.93 -14.23 7.02
C GLN A 100 0.27 -13.00 7.63
N PRO A 101 -0.78 -13.14 8.44
CA PRO A 101 -1.37 -12.02 9.14
C PRO A 101 -0.35 -11.32 10.06
N GLY A 102 -0.13 -10.03 9.84
CA GLY A 102 0.68 -9.16 10.67
C GLY A 102 -0.09 -8.53 11.83
N GLN A 103 0.57 -7.63 12.56
CA GLN A 103 0.04 -7.00 13.79
C GLN A 103 -1.34 -6.34 13.63
N TYR A 104 -1.62 -5.78 12.45
CA TYR A 104 -2.86 -5.05 12.17
C TYR A 104 -3.89 -5.86 11.36
N GLY A 105 -3.67 -7.16 11.18
CA GLY A 105 -4.47 -8.02 10.31
C GLY A 105 -4.23 -7.79 8.82
N ILE A 106 -3.16 -7.08 8.47
CA ILE A 106 -2.66 -6.92 7.11
C ILE A 106 -1.80 -8.13 6.80
N LEU A 107 -1.90 -8.71 5.61
CA LEU A 107 -0.98 -9.77 5.20
C LEU A 107 0.43 -9.19 5.01
N GLU A 108 1.42 -9.86 5.59
CA GLU A 108 2.83 -9.48 5.58
C GLU A 108 3.69 -10.64 5.04
N PRO A 109 4.76 -10.36 4.29
CA PRO A 109 5.66 -11.40 3.77
C PRO A 109 6.36 -12.13 4.91
N ASP A 110 6.59 -13.43 4.76
CA ASP A 110 7.37 -14.25 5.71
C ASP A 110 8.72 -13.57 6.04
N PRO A 111 9.09 -13.43 7.34
CA PRO A 111 10.32 -12.76 7.77
C PRO A 111 11.60 -13.44 7.27
N GLN A 112 11.54 -14.69 6.82
CA GLN A 112 12.67 -15.42 6.23
C GLN A 112 12.91 -15.07 4.76
N LEU A 113 11.99 -14.35 4.11
CA LEU A 113 12.20 -13.89 2.74
C LEU A 113 13.38 -12.89 2.68
N PRO A 114 14.08 -12.80 1.54
CA PRO A 114 15.18 -11.85 1.41
C PRO A 114 14.71 -10.42 1.67
N ARG A 115 15.47 -9.66 2.47
CA ARG A 115 15.20 -8.23 2.68
C ARG A 115 15.52 -7.44 1.42
N LEU A 116 14.80 -6.35 1.21
CA LEU A 116 15.14 -5.33 0.22
C LEU A 116 15.95 -4.22 0.89
N SER A 117 17.06 -3.86 0.25
CA SER A 117 17.80 -2.65 0.57
C SER A 117 17.10 -1.43 -0.06
N PRO A 118 17.05 -0.27 0.61
CA PRO A 118 16.52 0.96 0.00
C PRO A 118 17.19 1.32 -1.33
N ALA A 119 18.48 1.00 -1.49
CA ALA A 119 19.22 1.26 -2.73
C ALA A 119 18.75 0.45 -3.94
N GLU A 120 17.92 -0.59 -3.73
CA GLU A 120 17.38 -1.45 -4.78
C GLU A 120 15.99 -0.98 -5.25
N VAL A 121 15.39 0.01 -4.58
CA VAL A 121 13.98 0.40 -4.76
C VAL A 121 13.87 1.61 -5.67
N ASP A 122 13.19 1.45 -6.81
CA ASP A 122 12.98 2.53 -7.78
C ASP A 122 11.75 3.38 -7.46
N LEU A 123 10.73 2.75 -6.86
CA LEU A 123 9.44 3.40 -6.56
C LEU A 123 8.75 2.75 -5.36
N ILE A 124 7.98 3.54 -4.62
CA ILE A 124 7.11 3.06 -3.54
C ILE A 124 5.66 3.49 -3.81
N LEU A 125 4.76 2.51 -3.91
CA LEU A 125 3.32 2.73 -3.86
C LEU A 125 2.89 2.81 -2.39
N VAL A 126 2.51 4.01 -1.96
CA VAL A 126 2.21 4.29 -0.56
C VAL A 126 0.70 4.16 -0.29
N PRO A 127 0.26 3.37 0.71
CA PRO A 127 -1.15 3.29 1.09
C PRO A 127 -1.64 4.61 1.69
N CYS A 128 -2.91 4.90 1.51
CA CYS A 128 -3.54 6.16 1.83
C CYS A 128 -5.01 5.98 2.27
N VAL A 129 -5.41 6.68 3.34
CA VAL A 129 -6.83 6.81 3.68
C VAL A 129 -7.55 7.80 2.77
N GLY A 130 -6.84 8.88 2.41
CA GLY A 130 -7.24 9.86 1.43
C GLY A 130 -6.13 10.89 1.24
N GLY A 131 -6.10 11.51 0.08
CA GLY A 131 -5.19 12.61 -0.21
C GLY A 131 -5.85 13.66 -1.06
N ASP A 132 -5.13 14.74 -1.34
CA ASP A 132 -5.61 15.82 -2.18
C ASP A 132 -4.65 16.13 -3.33
N ARG A 133 -5.04 17.08 -4.18
CA ARG A 133 -4.23 17.54 -5.33
C ARG A 133 -2.98 18.32 -4.93
N GLY A 134 -2.89 18.76 -3.66
CA GLY A 134 -1.70 19.39 -3.11
C GLY A 134 -0.64 18.39 -2.65
N GLY A 135 -0.89 17.09 -2.80
CA GLY A 135 0.01 16.03 -2.35
C GLY A 135 -0.11 15.73 -0.86
N TYR A 136 -1.12 16.25 -0.16
CA TYR A 136 -1.35 15.87 1.23
C TYR A 136 -1.81 14.42 1.31
N ARG A 137 -1.20 13.65 2.22
CA ARG A 137 -1.55 12.26 2.50
C ARG A 137 -2.11 12.12 3.91
N LEU A 138 -3.28 11.51 4.02
CA LEU A 138 -3.83 11.05 5.29
C LEU A 138 -3.62 9.53 5.41
N GLY A 139 -2.66 9.09 6.21
CA GLY A 139 -2.47 7.66 6.54
C GLY A 139 -3.42 7.14 7.62
N TYR A 140 -3.26 5.87 8.03
CA TYR A 140 -4.10 5.21 9.05
C TYR A 140 -3.84 5.68 10.50
N GLY A 141 -2.69 6.33 10.76
CA GLY A 141 -2.37 6.93 12.05
C GLY A 141 -1.17 6.32 12.80
N GLY A 142 -0.59 5.22 12.32
CA GLY A 142 0.61 4.61 12.92
C GLY A 142 1.95 5.25 12.53
N GLY A 143 1.95 6.21 11.60
CA GLY A 143 3.15 6.97 11.22
C GLY A 143 4.27 6.17 10.53
N TYR A 144 4.06 4.89 10.20
CA TYR A 144 5.06 4.02 9.58
C TYR A 144 5.71 4.62 8.32
N TYR A 145 4.87 5.01 7.34
CA TYR A 145 5.36 5.60 6.09
C TYR A 145 5.90 7.01 6.28
N ASP A 146 5.37 7.79 7.22
CA ASP A 146 5.86 9.15 7.47
C ASP A 146 7.27 9.11 8.08
N ARG A 147 7.54 8.13 8.96
CA ARG A 147 8.89 7.89 9.51
C ARG A 147 9.85 7.37 8.44
N MET A 148 9.46 6.33 7.70
CA MET A 148 10.29 5.78 6.62
C MET A 148 10.68 6.84 5.58
N LEU A 149 9.75 7.70 5.16
CA LEU A 149 10.04 8.76 4.18
C LEU A 149 10.80 9.96 4.76
N SER A 150 10.96 10.02 6.09
CA SER A 150 11.74 11.06 6.77
C SER A 150 13.18 10.63 7.07
N GLU A 151 13.51 9.37 6.84
CA GLU A 151 14.87 8.86 6.95
C GLU A 151 15.71 9.32 5.75
N PRO A 152 16.97 9.77 5.96
CA PRO A 152 17.83 10.32 4.93
C PRO A 152 18.36 9.29 3.92
#